data_AF-A0A7W1I986-F1
#
_entry.id   AF-A0A7W1I986-F1
#
_cell.length_a   1.000
_cell.length_b   1.000
_cell.length_c   1.000
_cell.angle_alpha   90.00
_cell.angle_beta   90.00
_cell.angle_gamma   90.00
#
_symmetry.space_group_name_H-M   'P 1'
#
loop_
_entity.id
_entity.type
_entity.pdbx_description
1 polymer ?
#
loop_
_entity_poly.entity_id
_entity_poly.type
_entity_poly.pdbx_seq_one_letter_code
_entity_poly.pdbx_strand_id
1 'polypeptide(L)'
;MSGWPKSALYTAVGLVGLGFIVIFLAWNGAAGKDFVQGQVPYVISGGIGGLSLVLSGLTIVIVQAARRDAAELRQKFDELLDAVRDNQAAATPASSARRRRAS
;
A
#
# COMPACT_ATOMS: atom_id res chain seq x y z
N MET A 1 -16.19 2.31 -5.50
CA MET A 1 -15.55 2.88 -4.28
C MET A 1 -15.61 1.96 -3.03
N SER A 2 -15.66 0.62 -3.16
CA SER A 2 -15.60 -0.29 -1.98
C SER A 2 -14.61 -1.43 -2.18
N GLY A 3 -13.32 -1.09 -2.29
CA GLY A 3 -12.25 -2.08 -2.53
C GLY A 3 -11.38 -2.40 -1.32
N TRP A 4 -11.66 -1.82 -0.14
CA TRP A 4 -10.92 -2.21 1.06
C TRP A 4 -11.58 -3.43 1.70
N PRO A 5 -10.91 -4.59 1.77
CA PRO A 5 -11.18 -5.49 2.88
C PRO A 5 -10.76 -4.70 4.12
N LYS A 6 -11.73 -4.12 4.83
CA LYS A 6 -11.49 -3.29 6.03
C LYS A 6 -10.57 -4.02 7.02
N SER A 7 -10.57 -5.36 6.98
CA SER A 7 -9.66 -6.25 7.67
C SER A 7 -8.18 -5.92 7.47
N ALA A 8 -7.70 -5.62 6.26
CA ALA A 8 -6.28 -5.37 6.03
C ALA A 8 -5.79 -4.08 6.70
N LEU A 9 -6.62 -3.02 6.66
CA LEU A 9 -6.33 -1.79 7.37
C LEU A 9 -6.38 -2.01 8.88
N TYR A 10 -7.42 -2.68 9.38
CA TYR A 10 -7.53 -2.97 10.81
C TYR A 10 -6.37 -3.83 11.33
N THR A 11 -5.91 -4.81 10.55
CA THR A 11 -4.72 -5.60 10.88
C THR A 11 -3.47 -4.74 10.93
N ALA A 12 -3.27 -3.85 9.95
CA ALA A 12 -2.11 -2.98 9.93
C ALA A 12 -2.11 -1.98 11.10
N VAL A 13 -3.24 -1.31 11.33
CA VAL A 13 -3.42 -0.38 12.47
C VAL A 13 -3.26 -1.13 13.80
N GLY A 14 -3.80 -2.35 13.90
CA GLY A 14 -3.63 -3.22 15.06
C GLY A 14 -2.17 -3.57 15.33
N LEU A 15 -1.40 -3.95 14.30
CA LEU A 15 0.02 -4.26 14.42
C LEU A 15 0.85 -3.03 14.84
N VAL A 16 0.58 -1.87 14.24
CA VAL A 16 1.26 -0.61 14.58
C VAL A 16 0.94 -0.20 16.03
N GLY A 17 -0.34 -0.21 16.41
CA GLY A 17 -0.77 0.12 17.76
C GLY A 17 -0.19 -0.83 18.81
N LEU A 18 -0.21 -2.14 18.54
CA LEU A 18 0.38 -3.14 19.41
C LEU A 18 1.91 -2.94 19.54
N GLY A 19 2.60 -2.62 18.45
CA GLY A 19 4.02 -2.29 18.47
C GLY A 19 4.34 -1.12 19.40
N PHE A 20 3.56 -0.03 19.34
CA PHE A 20 3.72 1.10 20.27
C PHE A 20 3.45 0.73 21.72
N ILE A 21 2.45 -0.12 21.99
CA ILE A 21 2.17 -0.61 23.35
C ILE A 21 3.36 -1.41 23.89
N VAL A 22 3.95 -2.30 23.08
CA VAL A 22 5.13 -3.08 23.46
C VAL A 22 6.33 -2.17 23.77
N ILE A 23 6.57 -1.14 22.94
CA ILE A 23 7.64 -0.15 23.19
C ILE A 23 7.40 0.59 24.51
N PHE A 24 6.16 1.01 24.77
CA PHE A 24 5.81 1.72 26.00
C PHE A 24 6.02 0.85 27.26
N LEU A 25 5.56 -0.41 27.22
CA LEU A 25 5.76 -1.35 28.33
C LEU A 25 7.24 -1.65 28.57
N ALA A 26 8.03 -1.77 27.51
CA ALA A 26 9.46 -2.00 27.59
C ALA A 26 10.21 -0.81 28.20
N TRP A 27 9.83 0.41 27.81
CA TRP A 27 10.36 1.63 28.39
C TRP A 27 10.03 1.73 29.89
N ASN A 28 8.80 1.44 30.27
CA ASN A 28 8.38 1.43 31.68
C ASN A 28 9.13 0.36 32.50
N GLY A 29 9.34 -0.83 31.93
CA GLY A 29 10.11 -1.90 32.55
C GLY A 29 11.62 -1.61 32.69
N ALA A 30 12.19 -0.84 31.75
CA ALA A 30 13.57 -0.35 31.85
C ALA A 30 13.71 0.78 32.88
N ALA A 31 12.75 1.71 32.93
CA ALA A 31 12.77 2.83 33.88
C ALA A 31 12.64 2.41 35.35
N GLY A 32 12.03 1.26 35.64
CA GLY A 32 11.90 0.71 37.00
C GLY A 32 13.13 -0.05 37.53
N LYS A 33 14.26 -0.05 36.82
CA LYS A 33 15.49 -0.77 37.23
C LYS A 33 16.61 0.22 37.54
N ASP A 34 17.15 0.18 38.75
CA ASP A 34 18.20 1.13 39.21
C ASP A 34 19.62 0.84 38.70
N PHE A 35 19.83 -0.27 37.97
CA PHE A 35 21.14 -0.65 37.42
C PHE A 35 21.05 -0.92 35.92
N VAL A 36 21.98 -0.31 35.17
CA VAL A 36 22.03 -0.28 33.70
C VAL A 36 21.98 -1.68 33.07
N GLN A 37 22.65 -2.67 33.66
CA GLN A 37 22.69 -4.04 33.17
C GLN A 37 21.31 -4.73 33.15
N GLY A 38 20.39 -4.32 34.04
CA GLY A 38 19.02 -4.81 34.08
C GLY A 38 18.08 -4.11 33.09
N GLN A 39 18.49 -2.99 32.51
CA GLN A 39 17.70 -2.16 31.57
C GLN A 39 17.91 -2.61 30.11
N VAL A 40 19.16 -2.94 29.75
CA VAL A 40 19.55 -3.35 28.39
C VAL A 40 18.67 -4.46 27.81
N PRO A 41 18.33 -5.55 28.54
CA PRO A 41 17.49 -6.61 28.00
C PRO A 41 16.06 -6.15 27.65
N TYR A 42 15.49 -5.21 28.41
CA TYR A 42 14.15 -4.68 28.17
C TYR A 42 14.12 -3.74 26.96
N VAL A 43 15.14 -2.89 26.84
CA VAL A 43 15.27 -1.98 25.69
C VAL A 43 15.53 -2.76 24.39
N ILE A 44 16.35 -3.82 24.44
CA ILE A 44 16.60 -4.66 23.26
C ILE A 44 15.34 -5.45 22.89
N SER A 45 14.73 -6.17 23.83
CA SER A 45 13.59 -7.05 23.51
C SER A 45 12.34 -6.25 23.12
N GLY A 46 12.02 -5.19 23.85
CA GLY A 46 10.84 -4.37 23.57
C GLY A 46 11.06 -3.31 22.50
N GLY A 47 12.28 -2.79 22.37
CA GLY A 47 12.66 -1.93 21.26
C GLY A 47 12.64 -2.69 19.94
N ILE A 48 13.44 -3.75 19.80
CA ILE A 48 13.52 -4.52 18.54
C ILE A 48 12.18 -5.21 18.24
N GLY A 49 11.54 -5.85 19.23
CA GLY A 49 10.27 -6.52 19.04
C GLY A 49 9.14 -5.55 18.67
N GLY A 50 9.05 -4.43 19.38
CA GLY A 50 8.06 -3.39 19.11
C GLY A 50 8.27 -2.71 17.76
N LEU A 51 9.52 -2.38 17.40
CA LEU A 51 9.85 -1.79 16.10
C LEU A 51 9.53 -2.75 14.95
N SER A 52 9.80 -4.05 15.12
CA SER A 52 9.48 -5.08 14.11
C SER A 52 7.98 -5.20 13.84
N LEU A 53 7.15 -5.06 14.89
CA LEU A 53 5.69 -5.03 14.75
C LEU A 53 5.22 -3.78 13.99
N VAL A 54 5.77 -2.61 14.32
CA VAL A 54 5.46 -1.35 13.60
C VAL A 54 5.86 -1.45 12.13
N LEU A 55 7.07 -1.92 11.84
CA LEU A 55 7.57 -2.08 10.46
C LEU A 55 6.74 -3.09 9.67
N SER A 56 6.28 -4.17 10.31
CA SER A 56 5.40 -5.16 9.68
C SER A 56 4.05 -4.55 9.31
N GLY A 57 3.43 -3.79 10.22
CA GLY A 57 2.20 -3.04 9.94
C GLY A 57 2.37 -2.04 8.81
N LEU A 58 3.47 -1.28 8.81
CA LEU A 58 3.80 -0.32 7.76
C LEU A 58 3.99 -1.00 6.40
N THR A 59 4.68 -2.14 6.36
CA THR A 59 4.91 -2.92 5.12
C THR A 59 3.58 -3.35 4.49
N ILE A 60 2.62 -3.79 5.31
CA ILE A 60 1.28 -4.15 4.82
C ILE A 60 0.61 -2.94 4.17
N VAL A 61 0.67 -1.76 4.79
CA VAL A 61 0.08 -0.53 4.23
C VAL A 61 0.73 -0.19 2.88
N ILE A 62 2.06 -0.23 2.80
CA ILE A 62 2.81 0.10 1.57
C ILE A 62 2.44 -0.87 0.44
N VAL A 63 2.45 -2.18 0.70
CA VAL A 63 2.11 -3.19 -0.32
C VAL A 63 0.67 -3.00 -0.80
N GLN A 64 -0.26 -2.69 0.10
CA GLN A 64 -1.66 -2.46 -0.26
C GLN A 64 -1.84 -1.16 -1.06
N ALA A 65 -1.10 -0.11 -0.74
CA ALA A 65 -1.06 1.11 -1.54
C ALA A 65 -0.53 0.83 -2.95
N ALA A 66 0.63 0.16 -3.07
CA ALA A 66 1.21 -0.18 -4.36
C ALA A 66 0.29 -1.06 -5.23
N ARG A 67 -0.44 -2.01 -4.62
CA ARG A 67 -1.45 -2.82 -5.33
C ARG A 67 -2.60 -1.99 -5.88
N ARG A 68 -3.02 -0.95 -5.15
CA ARG A 68 -4.09 -0.03 -5.58
C ARG A 68 -3.62 0.84 -6.73
N ASP A 69 -2.45 1.43 -6.59
CA ASP A 69 -1.87 2.29 -7.63
C ASP A 69 -1.69 1.51 -8.93
N ALA A 70 -1.22 0.25 -8.84
CA ALA A 70 -1.12 -0.63 -9.99
C ALA A 70 -2.48 -0.97 -10.63
N ALA A 71 -3.53 -1.13 -9.82
CA ALA A 71 -4.88 -1.39 -10.33
C ALA A 71 -5.49 -0.15 -11.00
N GLU A 72 -5.34 1.02 -10.39
CA GLU A 72 -5.80 2.29 -10.96
C GLU A 72 -5.07 2.62 -12.26
N LEU A 73 -3.76 2.41 -12.29
CA LEU A 73 -2.97 2.64 -13.50
C LEU A 73 -3.40 1.73 -14.66
N ARG A 74 -3.67 0.45 -14.38
CA ARG A 74 -4.22 -0.49 -15.38
C ARG A 74 -5.56 -0.02 -15.93
N GLN A 75 -6.47 0.41 -15.06
CA GLN A 75 -7.77 0.95 -15.49
C GLN A 75 -7.63 2.15 -16.42
N LYS A 76 -6.73 3.08 -16.09
CA LYS A 76 -6.45 4.24 -16.95
C LYS A 76 -5.83 3.83 -18.29
N PHE A 77 -4.96 2.83 -18.31
CA PHE A 77 -4.42 2.30 -19.57
C PHE A 77 -5.50 1.65 -20.43
N ASP A 78 -6.39 0.86 -19.84
CA ASP A 78 -7.50 0.22 -20.56
C ASP A 78 -8.44 1.28 -21.16
N GLU A 79 -8.78 2.31 -20.41
CA GLU A 79 -9.60 3.45 -20.88
C GLU A 79 -8.94 4.20 -22.05
N LEU A 80 -7.62 4.41 -21.99
CA LEU A 80 -6.87 5.03 -23.09
C LEU A 80 -6.84 4.14 -24.33
N LEU A 81 -6.67 2.83 -24.17
CA LEU A 81 -6.67 1.88 -25.29
C LEU A 81 -8.04 1.85 -25.98
N ASP A 82 -9.12 1.87 -25.22
CA ASP A 82 -10.47 1.93 -25.76
C ASP A 82 -10.72 3.23 -26.52
N ALA A 83 -10.33 4.38 -25.96
CA ALA A 83 -10.45 5.67 -26.63
C ALA A 83 -9.66 5.75 -27.95
N VAL A 84 -8.44 5.18 -27.98
CA VAL A 84 -7.64 5.09 -29.21
C VAL A 84 -8.32 4.19 -30.25
N ARG A 85 -8.87 3.05 -29.82
CA ARG A 85 -9.59 2.12 -30.69
C ARG A 85 -10.82 2.76 -31.32
N ASP A 86 -11.61 3.47 -30.53
CA ASP A 86 -12.80 4.19 -31.00
C ASP A 86 -12.44 5.28 -32.01
N ASN A 87 -11.37 6.03 -31.77
CA ASN A 87 -10.89 7.06 -32.71
C ASN A 87 -10.39 6.46 -34.05
N GLN A 88 -9.70 5.31 -34.01
CA GLN A 88 -9.30 4.60 -35.23
C GLN A 88 -10.52 4.05 -36.00
N ALA A 89 -11.53 3.53 -35.28
CA ALA A 89 -12.77 3.07 -35.88
C ALA A 89 -13.52 4.22 -36.57
N ALA A 90 -13.49 5.44 -36.02
CA ALA A 90 -14.06 6.64 -36.65
C ALA A 90 -13.26 7.14 -37.87
N ALA A 91 -11.94 6.97 -37.89
CA ALA A 91 -11.06 7.39 -39.00
C ALA A 91 -11.12 6.44 -40.22
N THR A 92 -11.38 5.15 -40.01
CA THR A 92 -11.40 4.11 -41.06
C THR A 92 -12.54 4.22 -42.09
N PRO A 93 -13.78 4.61 -41.77
CA PRO A 93 -14.83 4.77 -42.78
C PRO A 93 -14.59 5.95 -43.74
N ALA A 94 -13.86 6.99 -43.32
CA ALA A 94 -13.60 8.17 -44.15
C ALA A 94 -12.58 7.92 -45.28
N SER A 95 -11.63 7.00 -45.08
CA SER A 95 -10.57 6.72 -46.06
C SER A 95 -11.02 5.80 -47.21
N SER A 96 -11.93 4.87 -46.94
CA SER A 96 -12.51 3.97 -47.95
C SER A 96 -13.49 4.68 -48.90
N ALA A 97 -14.29 5.61 -48.38
CA ALA A 97 -15.25 6.39 -49.17
C ALA A 97 -14.56 7.39 -50.12
N ARG A 98 -13.46 8.03 -49.69
CA ARG A 98 -12.71 8.99 -50.52
C ARG A 98 -11.98 8.33 -51.69
N ARG A 99 -11.52 7.09 -51.51
CA ARG A 99 -10.78 6.32 -52.54
C ARG A 99 -11.69 5.80 -53.66
N ARG A 100 -12.96 5.49 -53.36
CA ARG A 100 -13.97 5.08 -54.36
C ARG A 100 -14.50 6.23 -55.23
N ARG A 101 -14.38 7.47 -54.79
CA ARG A 101 -14.84 8.66 -55.54
C ARG A 101 -13.79 9.21 -56.51
N ALA A 102 -12.56 8.69 -56.43
CA ALA A 102 -11.42 9.09 -57.25
C ALA A 102 -11.05 8.04 -58.33
N SER A 103 -11.91 7.04 -58.51
CA SER A 103 -11.83 5.96 -59.50
C SER A 103 -13.11 5.95 -60.33
#